data_AF-A0A4U5P7G1-F1
#
_entry.id   AF-A0A4U5P7G1-F1
#
_cell.length_a   1.000
_cell.length_b   1.000
_cell.length_c   1.000
_cell.angle_alpha   90.00
_cell.angle_beta   90.00
_cell.angle_gamma   90.00
#
_symmetry.space_group_name_H-M   'P 1'
#
loop_
_entity.id
_entity.type
_entity.pdbx_description
1 polymer ?
#
loop_
_entity_poly.entity_id
_entity_poly.type
_entity_poly.pdbx_seq_one_letter_code
_entity_poly.pdbx_strand_id
1 'polypeptide(L)'
;MDPALARNLRIYSIVVTLASFGLTYLVLKKFMGDEGDHHSLLQPGNVVTIPMNEFLNKYLPSGEVQSITYVISANKAFARLQENALIDGKPVPHSAVIIDYPRVAGQPNSQFMMEVRHAEEEMGITMRDAIPIQVVEGFSGRKLVELLIGLTIIISQYGRLIRRKIMEQRAQAAKGGPKPPRSP
;
A
#
# COMPACT_ATOMS: atom_id res chain seq x y z
N MET A 1 2.46 -18.16 40.70
CA MET A 1 1.47 -17.71 39.69
C MET A 1 0.33 -18.71 39.74
N ASP A 2 -0.90 -18.25 39.99
CA ASP A 2 -2.03 -19.18 40.06
C ASP A 2 -2.18 -19.97 38.76
N PRO A 3 -2.27 -21.32 38.83
CA PRO A 3 -2.34 -22.17 37.64
C PRO A 3 -3.59 -21.89 36.80
N ALA A 4 -4.69 -21.50 37.46
CA ALA A 4 -5.91 -21.05 36.79
C ALA A 4 -5.71 -19.75 36.00
N LEU A 5 -4.95 -18.80 36.56
CA LEU A 5 -4.66 -17.51 35.95
C LEU A 5 -3.72 -17.67 34.75
N ALA A 6 -2.72 -18.55 34.85
CA ALA A 6 -1.82 -18.89 33.76
C ALA A 6 -2.52 -19.63 32.59
N ARG A 7 -3.47 -20.52 32.91
CA ARG A 7 -4.31 -21.21 31.91
C ARG A 7 -5.22 -20.22 31.18
N ASN A 8 -5.90 -19.35 31.93
CA ASN A 8 -6.79 -18.35 31.36
C ASN A 8 -6.01 -17.37 30.48
N LEU A 9 -4.81 -16.93 30.89
CA LEU A 9 -3.96 -16.05 30.07
C LEU A 9 -3.55 -16.71 28.74
N ARG A 10 -3.27 -18.02 28.74
CA ARG A 10 -2.97 -18.77 27.51
C ARG A 10 -4.18 -18.83 26.58
N ILE A 11 -5.36 -19.13 27.11
CA ILE A 11 -6.61 -19.19 26.34
C ILE A 11 -6.92 -17.81 25.74
N TYR A 12 -6.85 -16.74 26.54
CA TYR A 12 -7.04 -15.37 26.05
C TYR A 12 -6.02 -15.00 24.98
N SER A 13 -4.74 -15.39 25.13
CA SER A 13 -3.74 -15.13 24.09
C SER A 13 -4.06 -15.83 22.76
N ILE A 14 -4.55 -17.07 22.80
CA ILE A 14 -4.94 -17.83 21.61
C ILE A 14 -6.17 -17.18 20.94
N VAL A 15 -7.19 -16.84 21.73
CA VAL A 15 -8.42 -16.20 21.24
C VAL A 15 -8.12 -14.82 20.63
N VAL A 16 -7.30 -13.99 21.29
CA VAL A 16 -6.90 -12.69 20.76
C VAL A 16 -6.10 -12.83 19.47
N THR A 17 -5.18 -13.80 19.38
CA THR A 17 -4.44 -14.06 18.15
C THR A 17 -5.36 -14.52 17.01
N LEU A 18 -6.28 -15.46 17.27
CA LEU A 18 -7.26 -15.92 16.27
C LEU A 18 -8.20 -14.81 15.82
N ALA A 19 -8.70 -14.00 16.75
CA ALA A 19 -9.56 -12.84 16.44
C ALA A 19 -8.81 -11.77 15.65
N SER A 20 -7.55 -11.49 16.01
CA SER A 20 -6.69 -10.55 15.28
C SER A 20 -6.39 -11.05 13.88
N PHE A 21 -6.17 -12.36 13.71
CA PHE A 21 -5.95 -12.97 12.40
C PHE A 21 -7.22 -12.94 11.55
N GLY A 22 -8.38 -13.22 12.14
CA GLY A 22 -9.68 -13.12 11.47
C GLY A 22 -10.02 -11.69 11.04
N LEU A 23 -9.79 -10.70 11.92
CA LEU A 23 -10.00 -9.29 11.59
C LEU A 23 -9.01 -8.81 10.51
N THR A 24 -7.74 -9.18 10.63
CA THR A 24 -6.72 -8.88 9.61
C THR A 24 -7.09 -9.53 8.28
N TYR A 25 -7.58 -10.77 8.28
CA TYR A 25 -8.06 -11.46 7.08
C TYR A 25 -9.28 -10.79 6.47
N LEU A 26 -10.26 -10.34 7.27
CA LEU A 26 -11.43 -9.62 6.77
C LEU A 26 -11.07 -8.25 6.20
N VAL A 27 -10.21 -7.51 6.88
CA VAL A 27 -9.67 -6.23 6.38
C VAL A 27 -8.88 -6.47 5.09
N LEU A 28 -8.01 -7.47 5.07
CA LEU A 28 -7.21 -7.81 3.90
C LEU A 28 -8.08 -8.31 2.74
N LYS A 29 -9.14 -9.08 3.00
CA LYS A 29 -10.14 -9.47 2.00
C LYS A 29 -10.89 -8.26 1.45
N LYS A 30 -11.15 -7.22 2.25
CA LYS A 30 -11.69 -5.95 1.75
C LYS A 30 -10.68 -5.21 0.87
N PHE A 31 -9.39 -5.27 1.21
CA PHE A 31 -8.32 -4.69 0.39
C PHE A 31 -7.97 -5.50 -0.86
N MET A 32 -8.24 -6.81 -0.89
CA MET A 32 -7.89 -7.72 -2.00
C MET A 32 -9.07 -8.13 -2.87
N GLY A 33 -10.26 -8.24 -2.28
CA GLY A 33 -11.51 -8.65 -2.95
C GLY A 33 -12.25 -7.50 -3.60
N ASP A 34 -11.67 -6.31 -3.55
CA ASP A 34 -12.11 -5.15 -4.30
C ASP A 34 -11.09 -4.86 -5.40
N GLU A 35 -11.15 -5.67 -6.47
CA GLU A 35 -10.51 -5.34 -7.75
C GLU A 35 -11.13 -4.07 -8.40
N GLY A 36 -12.00 -3.32 -7.68
CA GLY A 36 -12.67 -2.11 -8.12
C GLY A 36 -12.34 -0.82 -7.33
N ASP A 37 -12.17 -0.86 -6.00
CA ASP A 37 -12.03 0.36 -5.17
C ASP A 37 -10.76 0.38 -4.29
N HIS A 38 -9.58 0.50 -4.92
CA HIS A 38 -8.40 1.06 -4.24
C HIS A 38 -8.52 2.60 -4.06
N HIS A 39 -9.63 3.05 -3.48
CA HIS A 39 -9.90 4.43 -3.08
C HIS A 39 -9.68 4.59 -1.57
N SER A 40 -8.44 4.75 -1.10
CA SER A 40 -8.22 5.12 0.32
C SER A 40 -6.98 5.97 0.62
N LEU A 41 -6.29 6.50 -0.39
CA LEU A 41 -5.23 7.51 -0.16
C LEU A 41 -5.33 8.74 -1.09
N LEU A 42 -6.32 8.78 -1.98
CA LEU A 42 -6.67 9.94 -2.78
C LEU A 42 -8.14 10.24 -2.49
N GLN A 43 -8.42 11.51 -2.18
CA GLN A 43 -9.71 12.03 -1.73
C GLN A 43 -10.91 11.50 -2.55
N PRO A 44 -12.11 11.41 -1.97
CA PRO A 44 -13.34 11.00 -2.66
C PRO A 44 -13.84 12.12 -3.59
N GLY A 45 -13.08 12.40 -4.63
CA GLY A 45 -13.46 13.32 -5.70
C GLY A 45 -13.43 12.57 -7.02
N ASN A 46 -14.60 12.09 -7.47
CA ASN A 46 -14.93 11.69 -8.85
C ASN A 46 -13.75 11.32 -9.75
N VAL A 47 -12.94 10.32 -9.39
CA VAL A 47 -11.85 9.88 -10.25
C VAL A 47 -12.44 8.99 -11.32
N VAL A 48 -12.42 9.45 -12.56
CA VAL A 48 -12.97 8.71 -13.69
C VAL A 48 -11.94 7.70 -14.18
N THR A 49 -12.39 6.46 -14.39
CA THR A 49 -11.59 5.44 -15.10
C THR A 49 -11.87 5.54 -16.59
N ILE A 50 -10.82 5.71 -17.37
CA ILE A 50 -10.86 5.82 -18.84
C ILE A 50 -10.00 4.73 -19.46
N PRO A 51 -10.35 4.23 -20.66
CA PRO A 51 -9.50 3.29 -21.37
C PRO A 51 -8.25 3.98 -21.94
N MET A 52 -7.18 3.22 -22.13
CA MET A 52 -5.90 3.73 -22.68
C MET A 52 -6.06 4.48 -24.00
N ASN A 53 -6.91 4.00 -24.91
CA ASN A 53 -7.14 4.67 -26.19
C ASN A 53 -7.77 6.07 -26.01
N GLU A 54 -8.68 6.24 -25.05
CA GLU A 54 -9.27 7.54 -24.76
C GLU A 54 -8.24 8.49 -24.15
N PHE A 55 -7.37 7.97 -23.28
CA PHE A 55 -6.26 8.74 -22.73
C PHE A 55 -5.33 9.25 -23.84
N LEU A 56 -4.87 8.37 -24.73
CA LEU A 56 -3.95 8.74 -25.82
C LEU A 56 -4.54 9.73 -26.82
N ASN A 57 -5.85 9.64 -27.12
CA ASN A 57 -6.47 10.46 -28.15
C ASN A 57 -7.08 11.77 -27.66
N LYS A 58 -7.45 11.88 -26.37
CA LYS A 58 -8.11 13.09 -25.82
C LYS A 58 -7.29 13.78 -24.74
N TYR A 59 -6.77 13.01 -23.80
CA TYR A 59 -6.10 13.57 -22.62
C TYR A 59 -4.65 13.93 -22.93
N LEU A 60 -3.90 13.05 -23.59
CA LEU A 60 -2.51 13.30 -23.94
C LEU A 60 -2.36 14.52 -24.88
N PRO A 61 -3.16 14.69 -25.95
CA PRO A 61 -3.03 15.83 -26.86
C PRO A 61 -3.51 17.16 -26.27
N SER A 62 -4.26 17.15 -25.17
CA SER A 62 -4.72 18.37 -24.51
C SER A 62 -3.58 19.19 -23.90
N GLY A 63 -2.44 18.56 -23.60
CA GLY A 63 -1.34 19.20 -22.87
C GLY A 63 -1.63 19.44 -21.38
N GLU A 64 -2.79 19.03 -20.89
CA GLU A 64 -3.25 19.25 -19.51
C GLU A 64 -2.79 18.15 -18.54
N VAL A 65 -1.97 17.20 -18.99
CA VAL A 65 -1.45 16.11 -18.16
C VAL A 65 -0.13 16.53 -17.52
N GLN A 66 -0.09 16.57 -16.19
CA GLN A 66 1.10 16.98 -15.43
C GLN A 66 2.09 15.83 -15.20
N SER A 67 1.58 14.63 -14.88
CA SER A 67 2.42 13.48 -14.56
C SER A 67 1.64 12.19 -14.62
N ILE A 68 2.31 11.08 -14.92
CA ILE A 68 1.70 9.75 -15.01
C ILE A 68 2.40 8.80 -14.03
N THR A 69 1.63 8.04 -13.26
CA THR A 69 2.14 6.97 -12.40
C THR A 69 1.54 5.64 -12.84
N TYR A 70 2.34 4.74 -13.38
CA TYR A 70 1.91 3.40 -13.78
C TYR A 70 2.16 2.40 -12.66
N VAL A 71 1.10 1.71 -12.21
CA VAL A 71 1.15 0.70 -11.16
C VAL A 71 1.05 -0.69 -11.79
N ILE A 72 2.18 -1.39 -11.87
CA ILE A 72 2.29 -2.69 -12.56
C ILE A 72 1.38 -3.73 -11.92
N SER A 73 1.36 -3.84 -10.59
CA SER A 73 0.54 -4.85 -9.90
C SER A 73 -0.96 -4.68 -10.12
N ALA A 74 -1.41 -3.46 -10.42
CA ALA A 74 -2.83 -3.14 -10.57
C ALA A 74 -3.27 -3.06 -12.05
N ASN A 75 -2.33 -3.15 -13.01
CA ASN A 75 -2.59 -2.93 -14.43
C ASN A 75 -3.34 -1.61 -14.71
N LYS A 76 -2.99 -0.57 -13.95
CA LYS A 76 -3.63 0.75 -14.01
C LYS A 76 -2.57 1.84 -13.96
N ALA A 77 -2.81 2.93 -14.67
CA ALA A 77 -2.03 4.15 -14.53
C ALA A 77 -2.88 5.28 -13.97
N PHE A 78 -2.24 6.23 -13.30
CA PHE A 78 -2.86 7.43 -12.75
C PHE A 78 -2.25 8.62 -13.46
N ALA A 79 -3.05 9.35 -14.23
CA ALA A 79 -2.64 10.61 -14.81
C ALA A 79 -3.16 11.75 -13.94
N ARG A 80 -2.24 12.58 -13.44
CA ARG A 80 -2.58 13.83 -12.76
C ARG A 80 -2.76 14.92 -13.80
N LEU A 81 -3.84 15.66 -13.69
CA LEU A 81 -4.16 16.79 -14.57
C LEU A 81 -3.74 18.12 -13.92
N GLN A 82 -3.54 19.14 -14.74
CA GLN A 82 -3.34 20.51 -14.28
C GLN A 82 -4.61 21.06 -13.57
N GLU A 83 -4.43 22.12 -12.79
CA GLU A 83 -5.57 22.79 -12.14
C GLU A 83 -6.46 23.45 -13.21
N ASN A 84 -7.77 23.16 -13.16
CA ASN A 84 -8.75 23.62 -14.15
C ASN A 84 -8.50 23.09 -15.58
N ALA A 85 -7.94 21.88 -15.71
CA ALA A 85 -7.70 21.23 -16.98
C ALA A 85 -8.92 21.27 -17.93
N LEU A 86 -8.64 21.60 -19.19
CA LEU A 86 -9.62 21.65 -20.27
C LEU A 86 -9.36 20.50 -21.24
N ILE A 87 -10.25 19.51 -21.24
CA ILE A 87 -10.18 18.37 -22.17
C ILE A 87 -11.30 18.55 -23.21
N ASP A 88 -10.95 18.54 -24.50
CA ASP A 88 -11.87 18.85 -25.61
C ASP A 88 -12.64 20.18 -25.41
N GLY A 89 -12.00 21.18 -24.82
CA GLY A 89 -12.61 22.48 -24.52
C GLY A 89 -13.65 22.47 -23.40
N LYS A 90 -13.80 21.35 -22.66
CA LYS A 90 -14.68 21.26 -21.49
C LYS A 90 -13.86 21.24 -20.21
N PRO A 91 -14.26 22.01 -19.18
CA PRO A 91 -13.60 21.96 -17.89
C PRO A 91 -13.84 20.60 -17.23
N VAL A 92 -12.76 19.99 -16.79
CA VAL A 92 -12.80 18.71 -16.11
C VAL A 92 -12.80 18.95 -14.59
N PRO A 93 -13.82 18.47 -13.86
CA PRO A 93 -13.96 18.74 -12.43
C PRO A 93 -13.02 17.90 -11.55
N HIS A 94 -12.29 16.94 -12.12
CA HIS A 94 -11.39 16.04 -11.39
C HIS A 94 -9.92 16.33 -11.70
N SER A 95 -9.09 16.32 -10.66
CA SER A 95 -7.64 16.58 -10.74
C SER A 95 -6.82 15.37 -11.22
N ALA A 96 -7.46 14.22 -11.42
CA ALA A 96 -6.80 13.00 -11.87
C ALA A 96 -7.76 12.08 -12.62
N VAL A 97 -7.20 11.23 -13.48
CA VAL A 97 -7.91 10.13 -14.15
C VAL A 97 -7.15 8.83 -13.97
N ILE A 98 -7.90 7.74 -13.87
CA ILE A 98 -7.34 6.38 -13.87
C ILE A 98 -7.40 5.87 -15.29
N ILE A 99 -6.27 5.40 -15.79
CA ILE A 99 -6.15 4.78 -17.10
C ILE A 99 -6.19 3.28 -16.89
N ASP A 100 -7.20 2.63 -17.44
CA ASP A 100 -7.30 1.18 -17.46
C ASP A 100 -6.37 0.62 -18.55
N TYR A 101 -5.39 -0.18 -18.13
CA TYR A 101 -4.36 -0.73 -19.00
C TYR A 101 -4.22 -2.24 -18.78
N PRO A 102 -5.18 -3.04 -19.29
CA PRO A 102 -5.15 -4.49 -19.14
C PRO A 102 -3.92 -5.05 -19.85
N ARG A 103 -3.03 -5.64 -19.07
CA ARG A 103 -1.74 -6.10 -19.58
C ARG A 103 -1.86 -7.43 -20.30
N VAL A 104 -1.22 -7.54 -21.47
CA VAL A 104 -1.13 -8.82 -22.19
C VAL A 104 -0.01 -9.66 -21.60
N ALA A 105 -0.30 -10.95 -21.37
CA ALA A 105 0.69 -11.90 -20.86
C ALA A 105 1.91 -11.99 -21.79
N GLY A 106 3.11 -11.83 -21.24
CA GLY A 106 4.38 -11.88 -21.97
C GLY A 106 4.92 -10.52 -22.45
N GLN A 107 4.17 -9.42 -22.30
CA GLN A 107 4.69 -8.09 -22.61
C GLN A 107 5.63 -7.55 -21.53
N PRO A 108 6.61 -6.68 -21.85
CA PRO A 108 7.52 -6.08 -20.86
C PRO A 108 6.81 -5.10 -19.92
N ASN A 109 7.36 -4.88 -18.71
CA ASN A 109 6.74 -3.95 -17.73
C ASN A 109 6.77 -2.50 -18.22
N SER A 110 7.69 -2.20 -19.14
CA SER A 110 7.86 -0.89 -19.76
C SER A 110 6.90 -0.64 -20.94
N GLN A 111 6.04 -1.60 -21.30
CA GLN A 111 5.16 -1.49 -22.47
C GLN A 111 4.28 -0.24 -22.44
N PHE A 112 3.64 0.03 -21.30
CA PHE A 112 2.83 1.24 -21.10
C PHE A 112 3.63 2.52 -21.40
N MET A 113 4.86 2.61 -20.87
CA MET A 113 5.72 3.77 -21.08
C MET A 113 6.09 3.92 -22.56
N MET A 114 6.38 2.82 -23.26
CA MET A 114 6.71 2.86 -24.68
C MET A 114 5.53 3.35 -25.53
N GLU A 115 4.30 2.92 -25.21
CA GLU A 115 3.10 3.39 -25.92
C GLU A 115 2.84 4.88 -25.72
N VAL A 116 3.00 5.39 -24.49
CA VAL A 116 2.88 6.83 -24.23
C VAL A 116 3.98 7.62 -24.95
N ARG A 117 5.24 7.16 -24.91
CA ARG A 117 6.35 7.81 -25.59
C ARG A 117 6.18 7.82 -27.11
N HIS A 118 5.69 6.74 -27.68
CA HIS A 118 5.37 6.68 -29.11
C HIS A 118 4.29 7.69 -29.50
N ALA A 119 3.23 7.81 -28.70
CA ALA A 119 2.19 8.81 -28.94
C ALA A 119 2.72 10.25 -28.79
N GLU A 120 3.60 10.51 -27.81
CA GLU A 120 4.28 11.81 -27.67
C GLU A 120 5.16 12.13 -28.89
N GLU A 121 5.90 11.15 -29.40
CA GLU A 121 6.72 11.30 -30.62
C GLU A 121 5.88 11.60 -31.86
N GLU A 122 4.73 10.93 -32.04
CA GLU A 122 3.78 11.19 -33.12
C GLU A 122 3.22 12.62 -33.08
N MET A 123 3.08 13.19 -31.88
CA MET A 123 2.65 14.58 -31.67
C MET A 123 3.79 15.60 -31.77
N GLY A 124 5.04 15.15 -32.00
CA GLY A 124 6.20 16.01 -32.08
C GLY A 124 6.66 16.56 -30.72
N ILE A 125 6.24 15.96 -29.61
CA ILE A 125 6.66 16.34 -28.27
C ILE A 125 8.09 15.84 -28.06
N THR A 126 9.00 16.76 -27.75
CA THR A 126 10.40 16.41 -27.50
C THR A 126 10.57 15.83 -26.10
N MET A 127 11.63 15.05 -25.88
CA MET A 127 11.95 14.46 -24.56
C MET A 127 12.08 15.50 -23.42
N ARG A 128 12.28 16.78 -23.74
CA ARG A 128 12.35 17.87 -22.75
C ARG A 128 10.96 18.30 -22.25
N ASP A 129 9.96 18.22 -23.13
CA ASP A 129 8.57 18.59 -22.87
C ASP A 129 7.71 17.35 -22.55
N ALA A 130 8.32 16.18 -22.61
CA ALA A 130 7.67 14.90 -22.40
C ALA A 130 7.18 14.76 -20.95
N ILE A 131 6.02 14.15 -20.80
CA ILE A 131 5.36 14.05 -19.50
C ILE A 131 6.18 13.12 -18.61
N PRO A 132 6.42 13.47 -17.33
CA PRO A 132 7.10 12.59 -16.40
C PRO A 132 6.26 11.34 -16.11
N ILE A 133 6.82 10.17 -16.40
CA ILE A 133 6.19 8.86 -16.15
C ILE A 133 6.97 8.14 -15.05
N GLN A 134 6.29 7.82 -13.95
CA GLN A 134 6.83 6.98 -12.88
C GLN A 134 6.24 5.58 -12.98
N VAL A 135 7.09 4.56 -12.98
CA VAL A 135 6.66 3.17 -13.00
C VAL A 135 6.92 2.57 -11.62
N VAL A 136 5.85 2.11 -10.97
CA VAL A 136 5.92 1.48 -9.65
C VAL A 136 5.40 0.06 -9.73
N GLU A 137 6.09 -0.87 -9.08
CA GLU A 137 5.70 -2.28 -9.07
C GLU A 137 4.39 -2.50 -8.29
N GLY A 138 4.08 -1.61 -7.35
CA GLY A 138 2.95 -1.73 -6.43
C GLY A 138 3.19 -2.80 -5.35
N PHE A 139 2.43 -2.74 -4.26
CA PHE A 139 2.49 -3.77 -3.22
C PHE A 139 1.66 -4.98 -3.67
N SER A 140 2.33 -6.06 -4.07
CA SER A 140 1.66 -7.35 -4.23
C SER A 140 1.10 -7.79 -2.87
N GLY A 141 -0.14 -8.27 -2.85
CA GLY A 141 -0.74 -8.86 -1.67
C GLY A 141 0.12 -9.98 -1.03
N ARG A 142 0.95 -10.68 -1.83
CA ARG A 142 1.95 -11.65 -1.32
C ARG A 142 3.03 -10.99 -0.46
N LYS A 143 3.60 -9.86 -0.91
CA LYS A 143 4.63 -9.11 -0.16
C LYS A 143 4.07 -8.59 1.17
N LEU A 144 2.77 -8.25 1.23
CA LEU A 144 2.11 -7.82 2.46
C LEU A 144 1.88 -9.01 3.43
N VAL A 145 1.47 -10.18 2.90
CA VAL A 145 1.35 -11.40 3.70
C VAL A 145 2.71 -11.83 4.26
N GLU A 146 3.76 -11.78 3.44
CA GLU A 146 5.15 -12.03 3.89
C GLU A 146 5.57 -11.04 4.99
N LEU A 147 5.23 -9.77 4.87
CA LEU A 147 5.50 -8.76 5.90
C LEU A 147 4.80 -9.10 7.23
N LEU A 148 3.53 -9.53 7.17
CA LEU A 148 2.78 -9.96 8.35
C LEU A 148 3.38 -11.23 8.98
N ILE A 149 3.80 -12.19 8.17
CA ILE A 149 4.51 -13.38 8.64
C ILE A 149 5.83 -12.98 9.33
N GLY A 150 6.62 -12.11 8.70
CA GLY A 150 7.85 -11.59 9.29
C GLY A 150 7.62 -10.90 10.65
N LEU A 151 6.60 -10.05 10.74
CA LEU A 151 6.19 -9.39 11.98
C LEU A 151 5.78 -10.38 13.07
N THR A 152 5.00 -11.42 12.74
CA THR A 152 4.61 -12.44 13.72
C THR A 152 5.80 -13.24 14.24
N ILE A 153 6.79 -13.55 13.39
CA ILE A 153 8.04 -14.22 13.80
C ILE A 153 8.82 -13.33 14.77
N ILE A 154 8.99 -12.04 14.44
CA ILE A 154 9.69 -11.07 15.30
C ILE A 154 9.01 -10.97 16.67
N ILE A 155 7.67 -10.82 16.70
CA ILE A 155 6.91 -10.76 17.96
C ILE A 155 7.06 -12.05 18.76
N SER A 156 7.12 -13.23 18.11
CA SER A 156 7.30 -14.51 18.82
C SER A 156 8.69 -14.64 19.47
N GLN A 157 9.74 -14.14 18.80
CA GLN A 157 11.12 -14.20 19.26
C GLN A 157 11.37 -13.18 20.38
N TYR A 158 10.89 -11.94 20.21
CA TYR A 158 10.97 -10.90 21.25
C TYR A 158 10.05 -11.18 22.45
N GLY A 159 8.94 -11.90 22.25
CA GLY A 159 8.08 -12.37 23.34
C GLY A 159 8.81 -13.28 24.33
N ARG A 160 9.80 -14.06 23.89
CA ARG A 160 10.65 -14.88 24.78
C ARG A 160 11.59 -14.01 25.62
N LEU A 161 12.16 -12.95 25.04
CA LEU A 161 13.02 -12.00 25.75
C LEU A 161 12.25 -11.18 26.79
N ILE A 162 11.04 -10.74 26.46
CA ILE A 162 10.16 -10.03 27.40
C ILE A 162 9.76 -10.96 28.55
N ARG A 163 9.42 -12.23 28.27
CA ARG A 163 9.14 -13.21 29.34
C ARG A 163 10.35 -13.46 30.23
N ARG A 164 11.57 -13.50 29.69
CA ARG A 164 12.80 -13.63 30.49
C ARG A 164 12.99 -12.40 31.39
N LYS A 165 12.88 -11.18 30.85
CA LYS A 165 12.95 -9.95 31.66
C LYS A 165 11.87 -9.86 32.73
N ILE A 166 10.64 -10.25 32.44
CA ILE A 166 9.55 -10.27 33.43
C ILE A 166 9.80 -11.34 34.51
N MET A 167 10.33 -12.51 34.14
CA MET A 167 10.69 -13.55 35.11
C MET A 167 11.90 -13.16 35.95
N GLU A 168 12.89 -12.47 35.38
CA GLU A 168 14.03 -11.90 36.11
C GLU A 168 13.60 -10.79 37.07
N GLN A 169 12.75 -9.85 36.63
CA GLN A 169 12.19 -8.82 37.49
C GLN A 169 11.32 -9.42 38.61
N ARG A 170 10.55 -10.48 38.33
CA ARG A 170 9.80 -11.20 39.35
C ARG A 170 10.68 -12.01 40.28
N ALA A 171 11.78 -12.59 39.79
CA ALA A 171 12.77 -13.28 40.61
C ALA A 171 13.56 -12.31 41.51
N GLN A 172 13.87 -11.11 41.01
CA GLN A 172 14.47 -10.02 41.77
C GLN A 172 13.48 -9.45 42.81
N ALA A 173 12.22 -9.27 42.44
CA ALA A 173 11.16 -8.86 43.37
C ALA A 173 10.86 -9.94 44.44
N ALA A 174 10.94 -11.22 44.09
CA ALA A 174 10.72 -12.34 45.02
C ALA A 174 11.92 -12.63 45.93
N LYS A 175 13.15 -12.22 45.56
CA LYS A 175 14.36 -12.38 46.40
C LYS A 175 14.63 -11.23 47.38
N GLY A 176 13.75 -10.23 47.45
CA GLY A 176 13.92 -9.07 48.31
C GLY A 176 14.76 -7.98 47.64
N GLY A 177 14.17 -6.80 47.47
CA GLY A 177 14.85 -5.65 46.86
C GLY A 177 16.13 -5.25 47.61
N PRO A 178 17.14 -4.69 46.92
CA PRO A 178 18.32 -4.18 47.58
C PRO A 178 17.93 -2.96 48.42
N LYS A 179 18.35 -2.98 49.69
CA LYS A 179 18.25 -1.84 50.61
C LYS A 179 18.95 -0.63 49.96
N PRO A 180 18.32 0.56 49.89
CA PRO A 180 18.96 1.73 49.29
C PRO A 180 20.22 2.08 50.09
N PRO A 181 21.26 2.64 49.43
CA PRO A 181 22.48 3.01 50.11
C PRO A 181 22.17 4.05 51.19
N ARG A 182 22.58 3.76 52.43
CA ARG A 182 22.62 4.77 53.49
C ARG A 182 23.92 5.53 53.35
N SER A 183 23.82 6.81 53.03
CA SER A 183 24.87 7.81 53.14
C SER A 183 25.37 7.88 54.59
N PRO A 184 26.69 7.98 54.77
CA PRO A 184 27.26 9.18 55.39
C PRO A 184 28.22 9.93 54.46
#